data_AF-A0A2Z5JD67-F1
#
_entry.id   AF-A0A2Z5JD67-F1
#
_cell.length_a   1.000
_cell.length_b   1.000
_cell.length_c   1.000
_cell.angle_alpha   90.00
_cell.angle_beta   90.00
_cell.angle_gamma   90.00
#
_symmetry.space_group_name_H-M   'P 1'
#
loop_
_entity.id
_entity.type
_entity.pdbx_description
1 polymer ?
#
loop_
_entity_poly.entity_id
_entity_poly.type
_entity_poly.pdbx_seq_one_letter_code
_entity_poly.pdbx_strand_id
1 'polypeptide(L)'
;MSASGGTKAIVAALAANLAIAVAKFVAFLFSGSSSMLAESVHSVADSGNQGLLLLGGKKAQREATPQHPFGYGRERYIYAFLVSIVLFSVGGMFAVYEGYEKIKHPHEIEAWYWPVGVLVFAIIAEGFSFRTAIKESNQTRGSLSWKEFVRRAKAPELPVVLLEDLGALIGLVLALAGVGLALATGNGVWDGIGTLCIGVLLIVIAIALAAETKSLLLGEAAGADQVEKIKDAVVDGDTVTAVIHMRTLHLGPEELLVAAKIAVQHDDTATEVANAINAAETRIRAAVPIARVIYLEPDIYSEAAAAAGTNPGKTPGGAPDNAPRTTPDGTPGTSTDSGH
;
A
#
# COMPACT_ATOMS: atom_id res chain seq x y z
N MET A 1 -1.29 -18.61 1.89
CA MET A 1 -2.75 -18.77 1.68
C MET A 1 -3.53 -17.45 1.49
N SER A 2 -2.92 -16.24 1.54
CA SER A 2 -3.66 -14.96 1.39
C SER A 2 -4.03 -14.54 -0.04
N ALA A 3 -3.47 -15.15 -1.09
CA ALA A 3 -3.71 -14.70 -2.47
C ALA A 3 -5.16 -14.89 -2.95
N SER A 4 -5.91 -15.84 -2.38
CA SER A 4 -7.29 -16.13 -2.80
C SER A 4 -8.32 -15.12 -2.27
N GLY A 5 -8.16 -14.64 -1.03
CA GLY A 5 -9.12 -13.72 -0.40
C GLY A 5 -9.13 -12.33 -1.05
N GLY A 6 -7.95 -11.77 -1.33
CA GLY A 6 -7.81 -10.48 -2.02
C GLY A 6 -8.42 -10.50 -3.42
N THR A 7 -8.12 -11.54 -4.20
CA THR A 7 -8.67 -11.69 -5.56
C THR A 7 -10.20 -11.74 -5.55
N LYS A 8 -10.79 -12.47 -4.58
CA LYS A 8 -12.25 -12.58 -4.48
C LYS A 8 -12.92 -11.25 -4.12
N ALA A 9 -12.33 -10.48 -3.22
CA ALA A 9 -12.82 -9.13 -2.90
C ALA A 9 -12.74 -8.20 -4.13
N ILE A 10 -11.62 -8.20 -4.86
CA ILE A 10 -11.46 -7.40 -6.08
C ILE A 10 -12.49 -7.79 -7.15
N VAL A 11 -12.74 -9.08 -7.34
CA VAL A 11 -13.72 -9.56 -8.33
C VAL A 11 -15.15 -9.19 -7.91
N ALA A 12 -15.48 -9.24 -6.62
CA ALA A 12 -16.78 -8.79 -6.12
C ALA A 12 -16.99 -7.29 -6.35
N ALA A 13 -15.98 -6.47 -6.04
CA ALA A 13 -15.99 -5.03 -6.29
C ALA A 13 -16.10 -4.71 -7.78
N LEU A 14 -15.34 -5.40 -8.63
CA LEU A 14 -15.42 -5.24 -10.09
C LEU A 14 -16.84 -5.57 -10.60
N ALA A 15 -17.45 -6.65 -10.11
CA ALA A 15 -18.80 -7.03 -10.51
C ALA A 15 -19.85 -5.99 -10.07
N ALA A 16 -19.72 -5.44 -8.86
CA ALA A 16 -20.58 -4.38 -8.37
C ALA A 16 -20.43 -3.10 -9.19
N ASN A 17 -19.21 -2.62 -9.39
CA ASN A 17 -18.92 -1.41 -10.16
C ASN A 17 -19.38 -1.52 -11.63
N LEU A 18 -19.22 -2.68 -12.27
CA LEU A 18 -19.74 -2.92 -13.61
C LEU A 18 -21.27 -2.93 -13.64
N ALA A 19 -21.94 -3.54 -12.64
CA ALA A 19 -23.39 -3.53 -12.56
C ALA A 19 -23.93 -2.10 -12.38
N ILE A 20 -23.27 -1.28 -11.56
CA ILE A 20 -23.59 0.14 -11.37
C ILE A 20 -23.37 0.93 -12.66
N ALA A 21 -22.25 0.71 -13.36
CA ALA A 21 -21.97 1.36 -14.64
C ALA A 21 -23.07 1.04 -15.69
N VAL A 22 -23.52 -0.22 -15.76
CA VAL A 22 -24.63 -0.61 -16.64
C VAL A 22 -25.93 0.07 -16.22
N ALA A 23 -26.25 0.11 -14.93
CA ALA A 23 -27.47 0.77 -14.44
C ALA A 23 -27.48 2.28 -14.79
N LYS A 24 -26.36 2.97 -14.59
CA LYS A 24 -26.18 4.38 -14.98
C LYS A 24 -26.32 4.58 -16.48
N PHE A 25 -25.74 3.69 -17.28
CA PHE A 25 -25.81 3.80 -18.74
C PHE A 25 -27.24 3.58 -19.26
N VAL A 26 -27.98 2.64 -18.68
CA VAL A 26 -29.40 2.44 -18.97
C VAL A 26 -30.21 3.67 -18.58
N ALA A 27 -29.97 4.24 -17.39
CA ALA A 27 -30.63 5.47 -16.97
C ALA A 27 -30.31 6.65 -17.91
N PHE A 28 -29.09 6.74 -18.43
CA PHE A 28 -28.72 7.69 -19.48
C PHE A 28 -29.55 7.51 -20.74
N LEU A 29 -29.66 6.28 -21.28
CA LEU A 29 -30.41 6.02 -22.52
C LEU A 29 -31.87 6.43 -22.43
N PHE A 30 -32.49 6.27 -21.26
CA PHE A 30 -33.89 6.63 -21.05
C PHE A 30 -34.10 8.09 -20.63
N SER A 31 -33.16 8.69 -19.89
CA SER A 31 -33.27 10.10 -19.47
C SER A 31 -32.77 11.09 -20.53
N GLY A 32 -31.90 10.65 -21.45
CA GLY A 32 -31.19 11.51 -22.39
C GLY A 32 -30.19 12.47 -21.73
N SER A 33 -29.92 12.32 -20.43
CA SER A 33 -29.13 13.28 -19.65
C SER A 33 -27.63 13.10 -19.87
N SER A 34 -26.95 14.14 -20.36
CA SER A 34 -25.49 14.17 -20.48
C SER A 34 -24.79 13.97 -19.12
N SER A 35 -25.41 14.39 -18.02
CA SER A 35 -24.92 14.14 -16.65
C SER A 35 -24.90 12.65 -16.31
N MET A 36 -25.93 11.90 -16.70
CA MET A 36 -25.98 10.44 -16.48
C MET A 36 -24.95 9.70 -17.34
N LEU A 37 -24.64 10.20 -18.54
CA LEU A 37 -23.55 9.66 -19.36
C LEU A 37 -22.19 9.88 -18.69
N ALA A 38 -21.93 11.09 -18.18
CA ALA A 38 -20.70 11.39 -17.45
C ALA A 38 -20.53 10.49 -16.22
N GLU A 39 -21.61 10.29 -15.45
CA GLU A 39 -21.60 9.36 -14.31
C GLU A 39 -21.36 7.89 -14.71
N SER A 40 -21.86 7.48 -15.89
CA SER A 40 -21.63 6.13 -16.42
C SER A 40 -20.15 5.91 -16.76
N VAL A 41 -19.52 6.89 -17.42
CA VAL A 41 -18.08 6.89 -17.72
C VAL A 41 -17.27 6.85 -16.43
N HIS A 42 -17.70 7.58 -15.40
CA HIS A 42 -17.07 7.56 -14.08
C HIS A 42 -17.09 6.15 -13.46
N SER A 43 -18.23 5.46 -13.43
CA SER A 43 -18.28 4.08 -12.89
C SER A 43 -17.52 3.04 -13.73
N VAL A 44 -17.30 3.31 -15.03
CA VAL A 44 -16.36 2.53 -15.85
C VAL A 44 -14.92 2.79 -15.43
N ALA A 45 -14.56 4.04 -15.12
CA ALA A 45 -13.23 4.37 -14.59
C ALA A 45 -12.99 3.70 -13.23
N ASP A 46 -13.98 3.69 -12.34
CA ASP A 46 -13.91 2.99 -11.06
C ASP A 46 -13.69 1.49 -11.25
N SER A 47 -14.44 0.85 -12.16
CA SER A 47 -14.21 -0.56 -12.55
C SER A 47 -12.77 -0.80 -13.06
N GLY A 48 -12.19 0.23 -13.69
CA GLY A 48 -10.80 0.24 -14.12
C GLY A 48 -9.81 0.09 -12.97
N ASN A 49 -10.10 0.62 -11.77
CA ASN A 49 -9.26 0.48 -10.59
C ASN A 49 -9.12 -0.99 -10.18
N GLN A 50 -10.22 -1.74 -10.12
CA GLN A 50 -10.15 -3.18 -9.87
C GLN A 50 -9.39 -3.92 -10.98
N GLY A 51 -9.57 -3.52 -12.24
CA GLY A 51 -8.80 -4.03 -13.37
C GLY A 51 -7.28 -3.82 -13.21
N LEU A 52 -6.87 -2.65 -12.72
CA LEU A 52 -5.47 -2.34 -12.41
C LEU A 52 -4.94 -3.23 -11.29
N LEU A 53 -5.69 -3.44 -10.22
CA LEU A 53 -5.29 -4.34 -9.12
C LEU A 53 -5.13 -5.79 -9.60
N LEU A 54 -6.07 -6.31 -10.42
CA LEU A 54 -5.97 -7.65 -11.01
C LEU A 54 -4.75 -7.78 -11.92
N LEU A 55 -4.48 -6.75 -12.74
CA LEU A 55 -3.32 -6.72 -13.62
C LEU A 55 -2.01 -6.69 -12.83
N GLY A 56 -1.93 -5.88 -11.77
CA GLY A 56 -0.79 -5.84 -10.87
C GLY A 56 -0.55 -7.17 -10.16
N GLY A 57 -1.61 -7.81 -9.68
CA GLY A 57 -1.57 -9.15 -9.10
C GLY A 57 -1.03 -10.20 -10.08
N LYS A 58 -1.49 -10.16 -11.33
CA LYS A 58 -1.02 -11.07 -12.41
C LYS A 58 0.45 -10.80 -12.77
N LYS A 59 0.85 -9.53 -12.96
CA LYS A 59 2.23 -9.18 -13.31
C LYS A 59 3.22 -9.51 -12.19
N ALA A 60 2.80 -9.40 -10.94
CA ALA A 60 3.63 -9.73 -9.79
C ALA A 60 4.01 -11.22 -9.69
N GLN A 61 3.26 -12.11 -10.35
CA GLN A 61 3.58 -13.55 -10.40
C GLN A 61 4.64 -13.90 -11.45
N ARG A 62 5.13 -12.91 -12.21
CA ARG A 62 6.18 -13.12 -13.20
C ARG A 62 7.50 -13.50 -12.51
N GLU A 63 8.17 -14.51 -13.07
CA GLU A 63 9.46 -14.98 -12.60
C GLU A 63 10.56 -13.91 -12.71
N ALA A 64 11.60 -14.06 -11.89
CA ALA A 64 12.78 -13.21 -11.92
C ALA A 64 13.50 -13.26 -13.27
N THR A 65 14.07 -12.13 -13.66
CA THR A 65 14.87 -11.98 -14.88
C THR A 65 16.23 -11.38 -14.51
N PRO A 66 17.24 -11.45 -15.39
CA PRO A 66 18.52 -10.77 -15.13
C PRO A 66 18.38 -9.27 -14.84
N GLN A 67 17.40 -8.59 -15.45
CA GLN A 67 17.11 -7.17 -15.19
C GLN A 67 16.36 -6.96 -13.86
N HIS A 68 15.59 -7.96 -13.41
CA HIS A 68 14.84 -7.93 -12.16
C HIS A 68 15.14 -9.20 -11.35
N PRO A 69 16.31 -9.29 -10.69
CA PRO A 69 16.80 -10.52 -10.07
C PRO A 69 15.94 -10.98 -8.88
N PHE A 70 15.19 -10.07 -8.28
CA PHE A 70 14.27 -10.35 -7.18
C PHE A 70 12.81 -10.54 -7.64
N GLY A 71 12.57 -10.68 -8.95
CA GLY A 71 11.22 -10.85 -9.50
C GLY A 71 10.41 -9.56 -9.56
N TYR A 72 9.10 -9.73 -9.72
CA TYR A 72 8.15 -8.65 -10.01
C TYR A 72 7.14 -8.41 -8.88
N GLY A 73 7.36 -8.94 -7.66
CA GLY A 73 6.42 -8.83 -6.53
C GLY A 73 5.93 -7.41 -6.25
N ARG A 74 6.79 -6.40 -6.47
CA ARG A 74 6.49 -4.96 -6.31
C ARG A 74 5.47 -4.40 -7.30
N GLU A 75 5.15 -5.10 -8.39
CA GLU A 75 4.12 -4.67 -9.35
C GLU A 75 2.77 -4.43 -8.64
N ARG A 76 2.42 -5.24 -7.62
CA ARG A 76 1.21 -5.00 -6.81
C ARG A 76 1.20 -3.61 -6.16
N TYR A 77 2.34 -3.15 -5.65
CA TYR A 77 2.46 -1.82 -5.04
C TYR A 77 2.36 -0.70 -6.09
N ILE A 78 2.98 -0.90 -7.25
CA ILE A 78 2.95 0.06 -8.35
C ILE A 78 1.52 0.25 -8.83
N TYR A 79 0.80 -0.85 -9.08
CA TYR A 79 -0.58 -0.80 -9.55
C TYR A 79 -1.54 -0.24 -8.50
N ALA A 80 -1.35 -0.54 -7.21
CA ALA A 80 -2.11 0.10 -6.13
C ALA A 80 -1.85 1.61 -6.04
N PHE A 81 -0.61 2.05 -6.27
CA PHE A 81 -0.28 3.48 -6.35
C PHE A 81 -0.92 4.14 -7.58
N LEU A 82 -0.94 3.47 -8.74
CA LEU A 82 -1.66 3.96 -9.93
C LEU A 82 -3.16 4.14 -9.66
N VAL A 83 -3.79 3.22 -8.93
CA VAL A 83 -5.19 3.37 -8.50
C VAL A 83 -5.37 4.66 -7.68
N SER A 84 -4.47 4.96 -6.74
CA SER A 84 -4.56 6.21 -5.97
C SER A 84 -4.48 7.47 -6.86
N ILE A 85 -3.68 7.44 -7.94
CA ILE A 85 -3.58 8.55 -8.90
C ILE A 85 -4.88 8.69 -9.70
N VAL A 86 -5.44 7.58 -10.19
CA VAL A 86 -6.70 7.58 -10.95
C VAL A 86 -7.84 8.08 -10.06
N LEU A 87 -7.93 7.59 -8.82
CA LEU A 87 -8.93 8.00 -7.85
C LEU A 87 -8.81 9.49 -7.50
N PHE A 88 -7.59 10.00 -7.33
CA PHE A 88 -7.36 11.43 -7.10
C PHE A 88 -7.80 12.28 -8.29
N SER A 89 -7.45 11.87 -9.50
CA SER A 89 -7.67 12.67 -10.72
C SER A 89 -9.08 12.53 -11.28
N VAL A 90 -9.40 11.36 -11.85
CA VAL A 90 -10.68 11.07 -12.53
C VAL A 90 -11.83 10.98 -11.52
N GLY A 91 -11.54 10.58 -10.28
CA GLY A 91 -12.53 10.61 -9.21
C GLY A 91 -12.64 11.96 -8.54
N GLY A 92 -11.67 12.29 -7.69
CA GLY A 92 -11.73 13.44 -6.79
C GLY A 92 -11.73 14.79 -7.48
N MET A 93 -10.69 15.10 -8.26
CA MET A 93 -10.54 16.41 -8.90
C MET A 93 -11.65 16.70 -9.92
N PHE A 94 -12.06 15.70 -10.69
CA PHE A 94 -13.19 15.85 -11.61
C PHE A 94 -14.50 16.12 -10.88
N ALA A 95 -14.81 15.38 -9.80
CA ALA A 95 -16.00 15.63 -8.99
C ALA A 95 -15.99 17.01 -8.30
N VAL A 96 -14.83 17.49 -7.86
CA VAL A 96 -14.70 18.87 -7.34
C VAL A 96 -15.05 19.90 -8.42
N TYR A 97 -14.52 19.72 -9.63
CA TYR A 97 -14.82 20.59 -10.76
C TYR A 97 -16.31 20.56 -11.12
N GLU A 98 -16.91 19.37 -11.22
CA GLU A 98 -18.33 19.20 -11.52
C GLU A 98 -19.22 19.82 -10.42
N GLY A 99 -18.87 19.60 -9.15
CA GLY A 99 -19.58 20.21 -8.02
C GLY A 99 -19.52 21.74 -8.06
N TYR A 100 -18.36 22.31 -8.39
CA TYR A 100 -18.22 23.76 -8.58
C TYR A 100 -19.10 24.28 -9.73
N GLU A 101 -19.10 23.61 -10.88
CA GLU A 101 -19.94 23.98 -12.02
C GLU A 101 -21.43 23.89 -11.69
N LYS A 102 -21.88 22.83 -10.99
CA LYS A 102 -23.27 22.69 -10.53
C LYS A 102 -23.70 23.79 -9.56
N ILE A 103 -22.79 24.27 -8.69
CA ILE A 103 -23.06 25.38 -7.78
C ILE A 103 -23.18 26.71 -8.54
N LYS A 104 -22.28 26.92 -9.52
CA LYS A 104 -22.23 28.16 -10.31
C LYS A 104 -23.35 28.25 -11.34
N HIS A 105 -23.75 27.11 -11.91
CA HIS A 105 -24.79 26.96 -12.90
C HIS A 105 -25.81 25.89 -12.45
N PRO A 106 -26.68 26.20 -11.47
CA PRO A 106 -27.67 25.26 -11.00
C PRO A 106 -28.69 24.94 -12.10
N HIS A 107 -28.94 23.65 -12.31
CA HIS A 107 -29.98 23.17 -13.22
C HIS A 107 -31.06 22.45 -12.42
N GLU A 108 -32.32 22.55 -12.87
CA GLU A 108 -33.42 21.83 -12.26
C GLU A 108 -33.33 20.33 -12.59
N ILE A 109 -33.63 19.48 -11.59
CA ILE A 109 -33.61 18.02 -11.74
C ILE A 109 -34.98 17.56 -12.24
N GLU A 110 -35.22 17.66 -13.55
CA GLU A 110 -36.53 17.34 -14.15
C GLU A 110 -36.90 15.85 -14.03
N ALA A 111 -35.93 14.94 -14.17
CA ALA A 111 -36.13 13.48 -14.17
C ALA A 111 -35.48 12.79 -12.95
N TRP A 112 -35.74 13.32 -11.75
CA TRP A 112 -35.09 12.92 -10.49
C TRP A 112 -35.18 11.42 -10.14
N TYR A 113 -36.20 10.72 -10.62
CA TYR A 113 -36.43 9.30 -10.34
C TYR A 113 -35.36 8.39 -10.96
N TRP A 114 -34.72 8.80 -12.06
CA TRP A 114 -33.61 8.06 -12.68
C TRP A 114 -32.35 8.09 -11.81
N PRO A 115 -31.79 9.26 -11.46
CA PRO A 115 -30.64 9.34 -10.55
C PRO A 115 -30.91 8.67 -9.20
N VAL A 116 -32.07 8.91 -8.59
CA VAL A 116 -32.39 8.33 -7.28
C VAL A 116 -32.51 6.81 -7.35
N GLY A 117 -33.16 6.26 -8.38
CA GLY A 117 -33.26 4.81 -8.56
C GLY A 117 -31.89 4.14 -8.74
N VAL A 118 -31.01 4.77 -9.51
CA VAL A 118 -29.63 4.30 -9.71
C VAL A 118 -28.82 4.40 -8.43
N LEU A 119 -28.93 5.49 -7.66
CA LEU A 119 -28.24 5.65 -6.37
C LEU A 119 -28.65 4.58 -5.37
N VAL A 120 -29.95 4.26 -5.26
CA VAL A 120 -30.43 3.19 -4.38
C VAL A 120 -29.90 1.83 -4.82
N PHE A 121 -29.93 1.54 -6.12
CA PHE A 121 -29.34 0.31 -6.66
C PHE A 121 -27.83 0.24 -6.36
N ALA A 122 -27.10 1.34 -6.56
CA ALA A 122 -25.69 1.43 -6.28
C ALA A 122 -25.37 1.18 -4.81
N ILE A 123 -26.12 1.76 -3.87
CA ILE A 123 -25.93 1.50 -2.43
C ILE A 123 -26.10 0.02 -2.09
N ILE A 124 -27.06 -0.65 -2.72
CA ILE A 124 -27.28 -2.09 -2.51
C ILE A 124 -26.11 -2.90 -3.08
N ALA A 125 -25.73 -2.64 -4.34
CA ALA A 125 -24.64 -3.33 -5.02
C ALA A 125 -23.30 -3.14 -4.28
N GLU A 126 -22.97 -1.89 -3.95
CA GLU A 126 -21.77 -1.50 -3.21
C GLU A 126 -21.79 -2.08 -1.79
N GLY A 127 -22.95 -2.09 -1.13
CA GLY A 127 -23.11 -2.71 0.19
C GLY A 127 -22.79 -4.21 0.18
N PHE A 128 -23.15 -4.93 -0.90
CA PHE A 128 -22.76 -6.33 -1.06
C PHE A 128 -21.26 -6.51 -1.34
N SER A 129 -20.67 -5.64 -2.16
CA SER A 129 -19.22 -5.62 -2.40
C SER A 129 -18.45 -5.39 -1.09
N PHE A 130 -18.78 -4.29 -0.40
CA PHE A 130 -18.14 -3.89 0.84
C PHE A 130 -18.26 -4.97 1.92
N ARG A 131 -19.43 -5.61 2.04
CA ARG A 131 -19.62 -6.74 2.95
C ARG A 131 -18.70 -7.92 2.61
N THR A 132 -18.50 -8.18 1.32
CA THR A 132 -17.57 -9.22 0.86
C THR A 132 -16.13 -8.85 1.17
N ALA A 133 -15.72 -7.61 0.89
CA ALA A 133 -14.40 -7.10 1.24
C ALA A 133 -14.12 -7.17 2.75
N ILE A 134 -15.09 -6.82 3.59
CA ILE A 134 -15.01 -6.97 5.05
C ILE A 134 -14.83 -8.44 5.45
N LYS A 135 -15.62 -9.34 4.85
CA LYS A 135 -15.55 -10.78 5.17
C LYS A 135 -14.20 -11.38 4.82
N GLU A 136 -13.66 -11.07 3.65
CA GLU A 136 -12.34 -11.55 3.21
C GLU A 136 -11.22 -10.90 4.04
N SER A 137 -11.35 -9.61 4.38
CA SER A 137 -10.38 -8.91 5.22
C SER A 137 -10.35 -9.43 6.65
N ASN A 138 -11.50 -9.79 7.23
CA ASN A 138 -11.58 -10.36 8.58
C ASN A 138 -10.86 -11.72 8.70
N GLN A 139 -10.73 -12.49 7.62
CA GLN A 139 -9.95 -13.73 7.63
C GLN A 139 -8.45 -13.45 7.82
N THR A 140 -7.97 -12.27 7.42
CA THR A 140 -6.56 -11.87 7.51
C THR A 140 -6.29 -10.91 8.66
N ARG A 141 -7.28 -10.09 9.06
CA ARG A 141 -7.17 -9.05 10.10
C ARG A 141 -6.93 -9.63 11.49
N GLY A 142 -7.53 -10.79 11.80
CA GLY A 142 -7.50 -11.36 13.14
C GLY A 142 -8.07 -10.38 14.18
N SER A 143 -7.28 -10.09 15.22
CA SER A 143 -7.65 -9.19 16.33
C SER A 143 -7.29 -7.71 16.11
N LEU A 144 -6.59 -7.36 15.02
CA LEU A 144 -6.15 -5.99 14.75
C LEU A 144 -7.35 -5.06 14.54
N SER A 145 -7.29 -3.80 14.99
CA SER A 145 -8.29 -2.80 14.60
C SER A 145 -8.26 -2.53 13.09
N TRP A 146 -9.32 -1.96 12.52
CA TRP A 146 -9.36 -1.62 11.09
C TRP A 146 -8.24 -0.65 10.67
N LYS A 147 -7.95 0.35 11.52
CA LYS A 147 -6.87 1.31 11.27
C LYS A 147 -5.50 0.62 11.26
N GLU A 148 -5.28 -0.30 12.19
CA GLU A 148 -4.03 -1.08 12.24
C GLU A 148 -3.93 -2.05 11.07
N PHE A 149 -5.04 -2.68 10.67
CA PHE A 149 -5.07 -3.56 9.50
C PHE A 149 -4.65 -2.83 8.24
N VAL A 150 -5.28 -1.70 7.93
CA VAL A 150 -4.97 -0.89 6.74
C VAL A 150 -3.50 -0.44 6.75
N ARG A 151 -2.98 0.00 7.90
CA ARG A 151 -1.60 0.48 8.04
C ARG A 151 -0.54 -0.63 8.01
N ARG A 152 -0.86 -1.82 8.53
CA ARG A 152 0.10 -2.94 8.64
C ARG A 152 0.01 -3.89 7.45
N ALA A 153 -1.06 -3.84 6.66
CA ALA A 153 -1.25 -4.70 5.51
C ALA A 153 -0.14 -4.46 4.48
N LYS A 154 0.67 -5.50 4.26
CA LYS A 154 1.69 -5.49 3.21
C LYS A 154 1.10 -5.82 1.83
N ALA A 155 -0.10 -6.39 1.77
CA ALA A 155 -0.86 -6.59 0.55
C ALA A 155 -1.81 -5.39 0.36
N PRO A 156 -1.59 -4.53 -0.65
CA PRO A 156 -2.38 -3.31 -0.82
C PRO A 156 -3.81 -3.57 -1.30
N GLU A 157 -4.09 -4.72 -1.89
CA GLU A 157 -5.35 -5.01 -2.60
C GLU A 157 -6.58 -4.87 -1.69
N LEU A 158 -6.57 -5.53 -0.53
CA LEU A 158 -7.70 -5.50 0.40
C LEU A 158 -7.90 -4.11 1.04
N PRO A 159 -6.86 -3.44 1.58
CA PRO A 159 -6.99 -2.07 2.06
C PRO A 159 -7.49 -1.08 1.01
N VAL A 160 -7.02 -1.17 -0.23
CA VAL A 160 -7.46 -0.30 -1.33
C VAL A 160 -8.95 -0.50 -1.59
N VAL A 161 -9.40 -1.74 -1.82
CA VAL A 161 -10.81 -2.04 -2.07
C VAL A 161 -11.70 -1.61 -0.89
N LEU A 162 -11.29 -1.87 0.35
CA LEU A 162 -12.06 -1.45 1.52
C LEU A 162 -12.23 0.06 1.63
N LEU A 163 -11.16 0.83 1.39
CA LEU A 163 -11.20 2.29 1.48
C LEU A 163 -11.99 2.90 0.32
N GLU A 164 -11.89 2.30 -0.87
CA GLU A 164 -12.65 2.68 -2.05
C GLU A 164 -14.15 2.43 -1.86
N ASP A 165 -14.56 1.19 -1.54
CA ASP A 165 -15.97 0.82 -1.31
C ASP A 165 -16.59 1.62 -0.15
N LEU A 166 -15.83 1.87 0.93
CA LEU A 166 -16.28 2.73 2.03
C LEU A 166 -16.50 4.17 1.56
N GLY A 167 -15.55 4.71 0.79
CA GLY A 167 -15.64 6.03 0.18
C GLY A 167 -16.84 6.14 -0.75
N ALA A 168 -17.06 5.13 -1.58
CA ALA A 168 -18.19 5.05 -2.50
C ALA A 168 -19.51 5.04 -1.73
N LEU A 169 -19.66 4.22 -0.68
CA LEU A 169 -20.87 4.20 0.14
C LEU A 169 -21.16 5.54 0.82
N ILE A 170 -20.15 6.18 1.41
CA ILE A 170 -20.31 7.53 1.99
C ILE A 170 -20.67 8.53 0.90
N GLY A 171 -20.01 8.45 -0.26
CA GLY A 171 -20.27 9.31 -1.41
C GLY A 171 -21.69 9.17 -1.94
N LEU A 172 -22.22 7.95 -2.02
CA LEU A 172 -23.59 7.68 -2.43
C LEU A 172 -24.61 8.25 -1.44
N VAL A 173 -24.33 8.20 -0.13
CA VAL A 173 -25.16 8.84 0.89
C VAL A 173 -25.13 10.36 0.75
N LEU A 174 -23.95 10.95 0.50
CA LEU A 174 -23.81 12.39 0.24
C LEU A 174 -24.56 12.82 -1.03
N ALA A 175 -24.50 12.02 -2.10
CA ALA A 175 -25.23 12.25 -3.34
C ALA A 175 -26.74 12.23 -3.09
N LEU A 176 -27.26 11.20 -2.40
CA LEU A 176 -28.67 11.11 -2.05
C LEU A 176 -29.13 12.29 -1.18
N ALA A 177 -28.30 12.72 -0.22
CA ALA A 177 -28.61 13.87 0.61
C ALA A 177 -28.64 15.17 -0.21
N GLY A 178 -27.68 15.37 -1.12
CA GLY A 178 -27.62 16.53 -2.01
C GLY A 178 -28.83 16.62 -2.94
N VAL A 179 -29.13 15.53 -3.67
CA VAL A 179 -30.31 15.43 -4.53
C VAL A 179 -31.60 15.58 -3.72
N GLY A 180 -31.72 14.92 -2.56
CA GLY A 180 -32.90 15.02 -1.70
C GLY A 180 -33.16 16.44 -1.20
N LEU A 181 -32.11 17.17 -0.79
CA LEU A 181 -32.22 18.58 -0.40
C LEU A 181 -32.55 19.48 -1.58
N ALA A 182 -31.98 19.22 -2.76
CA ALA A 182 -32.30 19.96 -3.97
C ALA A 182 -33.79 19.85 -4.33
N LEU A 183 -34.36 18.64 -4.24
CA LEU A 183 -35.78 18.39 -4.47
C LEU A 183 -36.67 19.02 -3.39
N ALA A 184 -36.28 18.94 -2.11
CA ALA A 184 -37.06 19.49 -1.01
C ALA A 184 -37.09 21.02 -0.98
N THR A 185 -36.02 21.67 -1.45
CA THR A 185 -35.87 23.13 -1.43
C THR A 185 -36.13 23.80 -2.78
N GLY A 186 -36.19 23.02 -3.86
CA GLY A 186 -36.21 23.54 -5.24
C GLY A 186 -34.90 24.21 -5.67
N ASN A 187 -33.79 23.97 -4.96
CA ASN A 187 -32.51 24.62 -5.22
C ASN A 187 -31.42 23.60 -5.60
N GLY A 188 -31.05 23.56 -6.88
CA GLY A 188 -30.03 22.67 -7.44
C GLY A 188 -28.62 22.83 -6.85
N VAL A 189 -28.34 23.92 -6.12
CA VAL A 189 -27.04 24.14 -5.45
C VAL A 189 -26.72 23.00 -4.47
N TRP A 190 -27.73 22.39 -3.83
CA TRP A 190 -27.51 21.30 -2.89
C TRP A 190 -26.94 20.03 -3.54
N ASP A 191 -27.29 19.76 -4.81
CA ASP A 191 -26.68 18.67 -5.58
C ASP A 191 -25.20 18.95 -5.90
N GLY A 192 -24.90 20.21 -6.24
CA GLY A 192 -23.52 20.67 -6.44
C GLY A 192 -22.67 20.59 -5.17
N ILE A 193 -23.22 20.97 -4.01
CA ILE A 193 -22.54 20.81 -2.71
C ILE A 193 -22.31 19.33 -2.39
N GLY A 194 -23.30 18.46 -2.63
CA GLY A 194 -23.15 17.02 -2.47
C GLY A 194 -21.99 16.48 -3.32
N THR A 195 -21.96 16.83 -4.60
CA THR A 195 -20.93 16.44 -5.57
C THR A 195 -19.54 16.96 -5.15
N LEU A 196 -19.44 18.21 -4.67
CA LEU A 196 -18.20 18.78 -4.16
C LEU A 196 -17.67 18.03 -2.93
N CYS A 197 -18.55 17.68 -1.98
CA CYS A 197 -18.20 16.88 -0.81
C CYS A 197 -17.67 15.49 -1.19
N ILE A 198 -18.26 14.85 -2.20
CA ILE A 198 -17.77 13.57 -2.75
C ILE A 198 -16.36 13.75 -3.32
N GLY A 199 -16.12 14.80 -4.12
CA GLY A 199 -14.80 15.07 -4.67
C GLY A 199 -13.72 15.26 -3.59
N VAL A 200 -14.02 16.01 -2.53
CA VAL A 200 -13.11 16.18 -1.38
C VAL A 200 -12.87 14.85 -0.67
N LEU A 201 -13.91 14.05 -0.44
CA LEU A 201 -13.79 12.73 0.17
C LEU A 201 -12.86 11.82 -0.63
N LEU A 202 -13.03 11.74 -1.96
CA LEU A 202 -12.20 10.92 -2.83
C LEU A 202 -10.74 11.40 -2.84
N ILE A 203 -10.49 12.72 -2.83
CA ILE A 203 -9.13 13.27 -2.71
C ILE A 203 -8.48 12.82 -1.40
N VAL A 204 -9.19 12.90 -0.28
CA VAL A 204 -8.66 12.48 1.03
C VAL A 204 -8.33 10.99 1.03
N ILE A 205 -9.22 10.14 0.50
CA ILE A 205 -8.98 8.69 0.38
C ILE A 205 -7.79 8.41 -0.52
N ALA A 206 -7.71 9.07 -1.68
CA ALA A 206 -6.60 8.90 -2.61
C ALA A 206 -5.26 9.31 -2.00
N ILE A 207 -5.19 10.42 -1.25
CA ILE A 207 -3.98 10.84 -0.54
C ILE A 207 -3.59 9.82 0.53
N ALA A 208 -4.55 9.30 1.29
CA ALA A 208 -4.29 8.26 2.28
C ALA A 208 -3.73 6.98 1.62
N LEU A 209 -4.35 6.52 0.53
CA LEU A 209 -3.88 5.37 -0.24
C LEU A 209 -2.48 5.59 -0.83
N ALA A 210 -2.23 6.76 -1.40
CA ALA A 210 -0.93 7.13 -1.96
C ALA A 210 0.17 7.14 -0.88
N ALA A 211 -0.14 7.64 0.32
CA ALA A 211 0.80 7.67 1.45
C ALA A 211 1.20 6.25 1.89
N GLU A 212 0.23 5.34 2.04
CA GLU A 212 0.55 3.97 2.47
C GLU A 212 1.22 3.14 1.38
N THR A 213 0.78 3.26 0.14
CA THR A 213 1.41 2.54 -1.00
C THR A 213 2.82 3.06 -1.29
N LYS A 214 3.09 4.36 -1.07
CA LYS A 214 4.45 4.93 -1.20
C LYS A 214 5.43 4.25 -0.26
N SER A 215 5.06 4.00 1.00
CA SER A 215 5.93 3.34 1.97
C SER A 215 6.28 1.92 1.51
N LEU A 216 5.29 1.16 1.02
CA LEU A 216 5.49 -0.18 0.45
C LEU A 216 6.40 -0.17 -0.79
N LEU A 217 6.30 0.87 -1.63
CA LEU A 217 7.16 1.04 -2.83
C LEU A 217 8.63 1.31 -2.48
N LEU A 218 8.87 2.15 -1.47
CA LEU A 218 10.22 2.40 -0.95
C LEU A 218 10.81 1.12 -0.34
N GLY A 219 9.94 0.30 0.23
CA GLY A 219 10.23 -1.00 0.79
C GLY A 219 10.30 -0.92 2.31
N GLU A 220 9.38 -1.64 2.93
CA GLU A 220 9.24 -1.65 4.39
C GLU A 220 10.01 -2.82 5.00
N ALA A 221 10.44 -2.62 6.24
CA ALA A 221 10.98 -3.70 7.06
C ALA A 221 9.89 -4.71 7.44
N ALA A 222 10.33 -5.92 7.81
CA ALA A 222 9.48 -6.92 8.44
C ALA A 222 8.86 -6.38 9.73
N GLY A 223 7.70 -6.91 10.11
CA GLY A 223 7.06 -6.57 11.39
C GLY A 223 7.92 -6.99 12.58
N ALA A 224 7.75 -6.32 13.73
CA ALA A 224 8.54 -6.59 14.94
C ALA A 224 8.53 -8.08 15.34
N ASP A 225 7.36 -8.71 15.34
CA ASP A 225 7.20 -10.14 15.65
C ASP A 225 7.97 -11.06 14.68
N GLN A 226 8.07 -10.67 13.41
CA GLN A 226 8.84 -11.43 12.42
C GLN A 226 10.34 -11.21 12.61
N VAL A 227 10.75 -9.98 12.92
CA VAL A 227 12.15 -9.63 13.23
C VAL A 227 12.64 -10.43 14.42
N GLU A 228 11.84 -10.54 15.49
CA GLU A 228 12.17 -11.34 16.68
C GLU A 228 12.30 -12.83 16.34
N LYS A 229 11.30 -13.40 15.66
CA LYS A 229 11.36 -14.80 15.19
C LYS A 229 12.58 -15.10 14.32
N ILE A 230 13.00 -14.17 13.46
CA ILE A 230 14.19 -14.35 12.64
C ILE A 230 15.44 -14.32 13.52
N LYS A 231 15.55 -13.37 14.47
CA LYS A 231 16.68 -13.31 15.40
C LYS A 231 16.83 -14.61 16.19
N ASP A 232 15.72 -15.11 16.74
CA ASP A 232 15.71 -16.36 17.51
C ASP A 232 16.06 -17.57 16.64
N ALA A 233 15.58 -17.61 15.39
CA ALA A 233 15.85 -18.71 14.47
C ALA A 233 17.30 -18.73 13.94
N VAL A 234 17.96 -17.56 13.88
CA VAL A 234 19.36 -17.46 13.43
C VAL A 234 20.31 -18.12 14.43
N VAL A 235 20.14 -17.82 15.72
CA VAL A 235 21.04 -18.24 16.80
C VAL A 235 20.78 -19.70 17.18
N ASP A 236 21.79 -20.57 17.07
CA ASP A 236 21.74 -21.94 17.63
C ASP A 236 22.43 -22.05 18.99
N GLY A 237 23.17 -21.01 19.39
CA GLY A 237 23.84 -20.95 20.69
C GLY A 237 25.15 -21.72 20.76
N ASP A 238 25.62 -22.27 19.64
CA ASP A 238 26.89 -23.00 19.55
C ASP A 238 27.83 -22.28 18.57
N THR A 239 27.62 -22.49 17.26
CA THR A 239 28.39 -21.84 16.18
C THR A 239 27.93 -20.42 15.92
N VAL A 240 26.61 -20.18 15.84
CA VAL A 240 26.04 -18.84 15.66
C VAL A 240 25.57 -18.32 17.00
N THR A 241 26.31 -17.37 17.56
CA THR A 241 26.12 -16.91 18.94
C THR A 241 25.20 -15.70 19.06
N ALA A 242 25.18 -14.83 18.03
CA ALA A 242 24.37 -13.61 18.06
C ALA A 242 24.10 -13.05 16.66
N VAL A 243 23.12 -12.15 16.56
CA VAL A 243 22.91 -11.29 15.39
C VAL A 243 23.55 -9.93 15.66
N ILE A 244 24.56 -9.55 14.86
CA ILE A 244 25.27 -8.26 15.00
C ILE A 244 24.41 -7.12 14.45
N HIS A 245 23.94 -7.27 13.20
CA HIS A 245 22.98 -6.35 12.60
C HIS A 245 22.09 -7.09 11.62
N MET A 246 20.85 -6.65 11.47
CA MET A 246 19.91 -7.22 10.51
C MET A 246 19.08 -6.13 9.87
N ARG A 247 18.94 -6.22 8.55
CA ARG A 247 18.02 -5.42 7.75
C ARG A 247 17.08 -6.35 7.02
N THR A 248 15.80 -5.98 7.01
CA THR A 248 14.77 -6.72 6.31
C THR A 248 14.06 -5.79 5.33
N LEU A 249 13.58 -6.36 4.23
CA LEU A 249 12.93 -5.59 3.18
C LEU A 249 11.86 -6.43 2.51
N HIS A 250 10.63 -5.93 2.44
CA HIS A 250 9.61 -6.52 1.60
C HIS A 250 9.94 -6.31 0.11
N LEU A 251 10.10 -7.41 -0.62
CA LEU A 251 10.22 -7.45 -2.08
C LEU A 251 8.83 -7.61 -2.73
N GLY A 252 7.87 -8.10 -1.96
CA GLY A 252 6.44 -8.17 -2.28
C GLY A 252 5.67 -8.51 -1.01
N PRO A 253 4.32 -8.62 -1.09
CA PRO A 253 3.51 -8.89 0.10
C PRO A 253 3.87 -10.23 0.78
N GLU A 254 4.22 -11.24 -0.03
CA GLU A 254 4.59 -12.58 0.44
C GLU A 254 6.08 -12.90 0.30
N GLU A 255 6.92 -11.89 0.08
CA GLU A 255 8.35 -12.07 -0.14
C GLU A 255 9.18 -11.06 0.64
N LEU A 256 10.00 -11.60 1.54
CA LEU A 256 10.87 -10.86 2.43
C LEU A 256 12.34 -11.20 2.14
N LEU A 257 13.14 -10.15 2.02
CA LEU A 257 14.59 -10.21 2.03
C LEU A 257 15.09 -10.03 3.46
N VAL A 258 15.99 -10.90 3.89
CA VAL A 258 16.71 -10.84 5.16
C VAL A 258 18.19 -10.73 4.86
N ALA A 259 18.79 -9.60 5.21
CA ALA A 259 20.24 -9.42 5.16
C ALA A 259 20.73 -9.24 6.60
N ALA A 260 21.49 -10.20 7.10
CA ALA A 260 21.96 -10.18 8.47
C ALA A 260 23.46 -10.47 8.53
N LYS A 261 24.10 -9.82 9.50
CA LYS A 261 25.45 -10.11 9.91
C LYS A 261 25.40 -10.86 11.22
N ILE A 262 26.02 -12.03 11.27
CA ILE A 262 25.91 -12.97 12.37
C ILE A 262 27.27 -13.17 13.03
N ALA A 263 27.28 -13.28 14.35
CA ALA A 263 28.46 -13.59 15.12
C ALA A 263 28.70 -15.11 15.09
N VAL A 264 29.92 -15.50 14.72
CA VAL A 264 30.38 -16.89 14.77
C VAL A 264 31.54 -17.05 15.75
N GLN A 265 31.81 -18.28 16.20
CA GLN A 265 32.97 -18.56 17.04
C GLN A 265 34.27 -18.32 16.26
N HIS A 266 35.32 -17.93 16.98
CA HIS A 266 36.64 -17.66 16.41
C HIS A 266 37.34 -18.92 15.88
N ASP A 267 37.13 -20.06 16.54
CA ASP A 267 37.87 -21.30 16.29
C ASP A 267 37.22 -22.23 15.25
N ASP A 268 36.04 -21.87 14.74
CA ASP A 268 35.30 -22.70 13.79
C ASP A 268 35.96 -22.71 12.41
N THR A 269 35.98 -23.88 11.79
CA THR A 269 36.43 -24.03 10.40
C THR A 269 35.43 -23.42 9.43
N ALA A 270 35.89 -23.08 8.23
CA ALA A 270 35.01 -22.57 7.16
C ALA A 270 33.84 -23.51 6.83
N THR A 271 34.04 -24.83 6.96
CA THR A 271 33.00 -25.84 6.73
C THR A 271 31.94 -25.80 7.83
N GLU A 272 32.34 -25.66 9.10
CA GLU A 272 31.40 -25.55 10.23
C GLU A 272 30.56 -24.28 10.13
N VAL A 273 31.19 -23.14 9.84
CA VAL A 273 30.49 -21.88 9.60
C VAL A 273 29.50 -21.98 8.44
N ALA A 274 29.90 -22.57 7.32
CA ALA A 274 29.01 -22.76 6.16
C ALA A 274 27.81 -23.67 6.49
N ASN A 275 28.03 -24.75 7.23
CA ASN A 275 26.95 -25.64 7.67
C ASN A 275 25.99 -24.94 8.63
N ALA A 276 26.51 -24.15 9.56
CA ALA A 276 25.71 -23.38 10.50
C ALA A 276 24.87 -22.30 9.80
N ILE A 277 25.43 -21.62 8.78
CA ILE A 277 24.69 -20.67 7.93
C ILE A 277 23.53 -21.38 7.22
N ASN A 278 23.79 -22.53 6.57
CA ASN A 278 22.75 -23.31 5.88
C ASN A 278 21.64 -23.79 6.83
N ALA A 279 22.03 -24.18 8.05
CA ALA A 279 21.08 -24.56 9.09
C ALA A 279 20.26 -23.36 9.58
N ALA A 280 20.88 -22.21 9.80
CA ALA A 280 20.21 -20.96 10.16
C ALA A 280 19.21 -20.53 9.10
N GLU A 281 19.57 -20.57 7.81
CA GLU A 281 18.65 -20.30 6.71
C GLU A 281 17.41 -21.21 6.75
N THR A 282 17.61 -22.50 7.02
CA THR A 282 16.53 -23.48 7.12
C THR A 282 15.60 -23.15 8.30
N ARG A 283 16.15 -22.80 9.46
CA ARG A 283 15.39 -22.38 10.65
C ARG A 283 14.59 -21.09 10.38
N ILE A 284 15.21 -20.10 9.74
CA ILE A 284 14.54 -18.84 9.37
C ILE A 284 13.36 -19.10 8.45
N ARG A 285 13.51 -19.94 7.41
CA ARG A 285 12.43 -20.28 6.48
C ARG A 285 11.29 -21.03 7.17
N ALA A 286 11.60 -21.87 8.15
CA ALA A 286 10.59 -22.56 8.94
C ALA A 286 9.82 -21.59 9.86
N ALA A 287 10.52 -20.65 10.52
CA ALA A 287 9.92 -19.69 11.44
C ALA A 287 9.14 -18.58 10.72
N VAL A 288 9.64 -18.11 9.57
CA VAL A 288 9.07 -17.04 8.76
C VAL A 288 9.07 -17.48 7.29
N PRO A 289 8.02 -18.19 6.82
CA PRO A 289 7.97 -18.76 5.46
C PRO A 289 8.08 -17.76 4.31
N ILE A 290 7.79 -16.47 4.56
CA ILE A 290 7.93 -15.41 3.56
C ILE A 290 9.39 -14.93 3.39
N ALA A 291 10.32 -15.32 4.26
CA ALA A 291 11.75 -15.03 4.14
C ALA A 291 12.38 -15.88 3.03
N ARG A 292 12.19 -15.45 1.77
CA ARG A 292 12.62 -16.20 0.58
C ARG A 292 14.05 -15.89 0.18
N VAL A 293 14.48 -14.65 0.36
CA VAL A 293 15.84 -14.20 0.04
C VAL A 293 16.57 -13.96 1.35
N ILE A 294 17.63 -14.73 1.61
CA ILE A 294 18.38 -14.66 2.86
C ILE A 294 19.85 -14.50 2.50
N TYR A 295 20.51 -13.51 3.10
CA TYR A 295 21.94 -13.30 3.05
C TYR A 295 22.47 -13.20 4.48
N LEU A 296 23.29 -14.17 4.87
CA LEU A 296 23.95 -14.19 6.17
C LEU A 296 25.45 -13.97 5.95
N GLU A 297 25.99 -12.88 6.49
CA GLU A 297 27.41 -12.56 6.50
C GLU A 297 27.99 -12.97 7.86
N PRO A 298 28.90 -13.97 7.95
CA PRO A 298 29.56 -14.30 9.21
C PRO A 298 30.62 -13.26 9.57
N ASP A 299 30.75 -12.94 10.85
CA ASP A 299 31.82 -12.10 11.41
C ASP A 299 32.10 -12.48 12.86
N ILE A 300 33.22 -12.00 13.38
CA ILE A 300 33.59 -12.18 14.78
C ILE A 300 33.01 -11.04 15.60
N TYR A 301 32.31 -11.36 16.68
CA TYR A 301 31.73 -10.34 17.54
C TYR A 301 32.81 -9.48 18.21
N SER A 302 32.62 -8.16 18.18
CA SER A 302 33.50 -7.19 18.84
C SER A 302 32.68 -6.23 19.70
N GLU A 303 32.84 -6.31 21.02
CA GLU A 303 32.19 -5.41 21.97
C GLU A 303 32.56 -3.93 21.70
N ALA A 304 33.81 -3.66 21.32
CA ALA A 304 34.28 -2.32 20.99
C ALA A 304 33.57 -1.75 19.75
N ALA A 305 33.35 -2.57 18.72
CA ALA A 305 32.63 -2.16 17.52
C ALA A 305 31.12 -1.97 17.80
N ALA A 306 30.53 -2.80 18.66
CA ALA A 306 29.14 -2.66 19.08
C ALA A 306 28.91 -1.37 19.89
N ALA A 307 29.86 -1.02 20.77
CA ALA A 307 29.82 0.20 21.58
C ALA A 307 30.00 1.50 20.76
N ALA A 308 30.68 1.44 19.62
CA ALA A 308 30.89 2.59 18.73
C ALA A 308 29.63 2.99 17.92
N GLY A 309 28.59 2.14 17.90
CA GLY A 309 27.35 2.37 17.16
C GLY A 309 27.49 2.26 15.63
N THR A 310 26.36 2.33 14.91
CA THR A 310 26.37 2.36 13.44
C THR A 310 26.97 3.66 12.94
N ASN A 311 28.15 3.61 12.31
CA ASN A 311 28.85 4.79 11.81
C ASN A 311 27.97 5.53 10.77
N PRO A 312 27.47 6.75 11.05
CA PRO A 312 26.50 7.43 10.20
C PRO A 312 26.99 7.65 8.78
N GLY A 313 28.30 7.86 8.58
CA GLY A 313 28.94 8.07 7.28
C GLY A 313 28.91 6.87 6.32
N LYS A 314 28.53 5.68 6.80
CA LYS A 314 28.35 4.46 5.97
C LYS A 314 26.90 4.19 5.56
N THR A 315 25.95 5.01 6.03
CA THR A 315 24.54 4.91 5.63
C THR A 315 24.30 5.75 4.38
N PRO A 316 23.46 5.32 3.40
CA PRO A 316 23.08 6.18 2.28
C PRO A 316 22.45 7.48 2.81
N GLY A 317 23.10 8.63 2.55
CA GLY A 317 22.71 9.94 3.06
C GLY A 317 23.45 10.42 4.32
N GLY A 318 24.34 9.61 4.89
CA GLY A 318 25.29 10.07 5.91
C GLY A 318 26.34 10.98 5.29
N ALA A 319 26.64 12.11 5.95
CA ALA A 319 27.76 12.94 5.54
C ALA A 319 29.05 12.08 5.55
N PRO A 320 29.87 12.09 4.49
CA PRO A 320 31.11 11.33 4.48
C PRO A 320 32.01 11.77 5.63
N ASP A 321 32.76 10.83 6.20
CA ASP A 321 33.68 10.99 7.35
C ASP A 321 34.82 12.03 7.16
N ASN A 322 34.78 12.81 6.07
CA ASN A 322 35.79 13.80 5.69
C ASN A 322 35.34 15.26 5.87
N ALA A 323 34.50 15.57 6.86
CA ALA A 323 34.44 16.93 7.37
C ALA A 323 35.56 17.09 8.42
N PRO A 324 36.61 17.90 8.18
CA PRO A 324 37.61 18.13 9.20
C PRO A 324 36.92 18.70 10.44
N ARG A 325 37.08 18.02 11.58
CA ARG A 325 36.63 18.55 12.87
C ARG A 325 37.35 19.86 13.11
N THR A 326 36.67 20.98 12.91
CA THR A 326 37.19 22.28 13.33
C THR A 326 37.21 22.25 14.86
N THR A 327 38.41 22.27 15.44
CA THR A 327 38.58 22.60 16.85
C THR A 327 38.02 24.01 17.09
N PRO A 328 37.54 24.33 18.31
CA PRO A 328 36.97 25.64 18.62
C PRO A 328 37.96 26.81 18.46
N ASP A 329 39.23 26.51 18.25
CA ASP A 329 40.29 27.47 17.98
C ASP A 329 40.78 27.29 16.54
N GLY A 330 40.48 28.27 15.68
CA GLY A 330 40.55 28.18 14.22
C GLY A 330 41.95 28.18 13.60
N THR A 331 42.84 27.29 14.04
CA THR A 331 44.17 27.11 13.43
C THR A 331 44.24 25.84 12.57
N PRO A 332 44.69 25.91 11.31
CA PRO A 332 44.92 24.72 10.49
C PRO A 332 46.06 23.90 11.10
N GLY A 333 45.76 22.65 11.48
CA GLY A 333 46.77 21.69 11.90
C GLY A 333 47.69 21.36 10.72
N THR A 334 48.96 21.74 10.83
CA THR A 334 50.02 21.37 9.89
C THR A 334 50.24 19.87 9.95
N SER A 335 50.03 19.19 8.82
CA SER A 335 50.52 17.84 8.58
C SER A 335 52.05 17.86 8.48
N THR A 336 52.74 17.53 9.57
CA THR A 336 54.15 17.14 9.49
C THR A 336 54.21 15.64 9.26
N ASP A 337 54.39 15.29 7.99
CA ASP A 337 54.97 14.03 7.56
C ASP A 337 56.44 14.01 7.98
N SER A 338 56.80 13.13 8.91
CA SER A 338 58.19 12.77 9.21
C SER A 338 58.20 11.34 9.70
N GLY A 339 58.72 10.44 8.86
CA GLY A 339 58.76 9.01 9.11
C GLY A 339 59.64 8.59 10.28
N HIS A 340 59.31 7.42 10.81
CA HIS A 340 60.20 6.29 11.04
C HIS A 340 59.37 5.00 11.11
#